data_AF-A0A058Z2T0-F1
#
_entry.id   AF-A0A058Z2T0-F1
#
_cell.length_a   1.000
_cell.length_b   1.000
_cell.length_c   1.000
_cell.angle_alpha   90.00
_cell.angle_beta   90.00
_cell.angle_gamma   90.00
#
_symmetry.space_group_name_H-M   'P 1'
#
loop_
_entity.id
_entity.type
_entity.pdbx_description
1 polymer ?
#
loop_
_entity_poly.entity_id
_entity_poly.type
_entity_poly.pdbx_seq_one_letter_code
_entity_poly.pdbx_strand_id
1 'polypeptide(L)'
;MSRSTHNSSINSDATSPDPSDVDSPGSSIDPEDVGGFDSEAENDAAIRRRNVLEHLCLIEKEFFELRDHLFIEKASAIEREIELVSKGTHPDLDDNLDNLLLRRSDKLARALHWYNYRLRKEEIVYQAECRTINADFDNSYKGARDKLLEHLADARRRLDDERLSSFDLGVDPTSESHNRIAPPRKLRRRTGSANMPPNSGSSLTGPASSDASDNKNTKKRVTQGPAIEDRLVDTDARSDADRVLKIIHQSPGGSELISRLGLAIPEPAPVVTPAPTQKSKRSRL
;
A
#
# COMPACT_ATOMS: atom_id res chain seq x y z
N MET A 1 -22.45 6.86 9.94
CA MET A 1 -22.27 7.48 11.27
C MET A 1 -21.27 8.61 11.12
N SER A 2 -21.77 9.82 10.96
CA SER A 2 -21.01 11.02 10.63
C SER A 2 -20.25 11.53 11.86
N ARG A 3 -18.95 11.80 11.72
CA ARG A 3 -18.13 12.39 12.79
C ARG A 3 -18.08 13.90 12.61
N SER A 4 -18.68 14.60 13.56
CA SER A 4 -18.61 16.04 13.76
C SER A 4 -17.23 16.42 14.28
N THR A 5 -16.51 17.28 13.55
CA THR A 5 -15.26 17.89 13.99
C THR A 5 -15.57 19.29 14.54
N HIS A 6 -15.54 19.47 15.86
CA HIS A 6 -15.53 20.80 16.45
C HIS A 6 -14.09 21.29 16.59
N ASN A 7 -13.79 22.32 15.80
CA ASN A 7 -12.55 23.06 15.79
C ASN A 7 -12.78 24.31 16.67
N SER A 8 -12.23 24.34 17.87
CA SER A 8 -12.31 25.50 18.77
C SER A 8 -11.04 26.35 18.64
N SER A 9 -11.03 27.25 17.65
CA SER A 9 -10.09 28.36 17.61
C SER A 9 -10.46 29.37 18.69
N ILE A 10 -9.62 29.43 19.73
CA ILE A 10 -9.63 30.47 20.75
C ILE A 10 -9.03 31.72 20.11
N ASN A 11 -9.89 32.70 19.80
CA ASN A 11 -9.48 34.07 19.49
C ASN A 11 -9.25 34.81 20.81
N SER A 12 -8.00 35.14 21.13
CA SER A 12 -7.65 36.10 22.17
C SER A 12 -7.58 37.50 21.54
N ASP A 13 -8.74 38.15 21.45
CA ASP A 13 -8.84 39.58 21.13
C ASP A 13 -9.00 40.34 22.45
N ALA A 14 -7.87 40.77 23.01
CA ALA A 14 -7.80 41.58 24.21
C ALA A 14 -8.05 43.05 23.83
N THR A 15 -9.32 43.41 23.69
CA THR A 15 -9.75 44.81 23.66
C THR A 15 -10.14 45.22 25.08
N SER A 16 -9.19 45.81 25.79
CA SER A 16 -9.39 46.50 27.06
C SER A 16 -10.30 47.72 26.87
N PRO A 17 -11.41 47.87 27.62
CA PRO A 17 -12.20 49.09 27.61
C PRO A 17 -11.53 50.16 28.49
N ASP A 18 -11.25 51.28 27.83
CA ASP A 18 -10.82 52.57 28.37
C ASP A 18 -11.92 53.20 29.25
N PRO A 19 -11.68 53.54 30.53
CA PRO A 19 -12.61 54.31 31.34
C PRO A 19 -12.31 55.81 31.20
N SER A 20 -12.66 56.40 30.06
CA SER A 20 -12.77 57.85 29.89
C SER A 20 -14.21 58.31 30.13
N ASP A 21 -14.33 59.43 30.84
CA ASP A 21 -15.41 60.41 30.79
C ASP A 21 -16.82 60.01 31.24
N VAL A 22 -17.08 60.23 32.53
CA VAL A 22 -18.40 60.72 32.96
C VAL A 22 -18.21 62.03 33.72
N ASP A 23 -18.19 63.12 32.96
CA ASP A 23 -18.39 64.47 33.47
C ASP A 23 -19.80 64.61 34.08
N SER A 24 -19.82 65.07 35.34
CA SER A 24 -20.74 66.01 36.01
C SER A 24 -22.19 66.19 35.49
N PRO A 25 -23.17 66.35 36.41
CA PRO A 25 -23.32 67.71 36.94
C PRO A 25 -23.59 67.78 38.44
N GLY A 26 -23.06 68.85 39.04
CA GLY A 26 -23.50 69.36 40.33
C GLY A 26 -25.02 69.57 40.34
N SER A 27 -25.67 68.95 41.30
CA SER A 27 -27.03 69.27 41.71
C SER A 27 -26.95 69.89 43.09
N SER A 28 -26.82 71.22 43.10
CA SER A 28 -27.15 72.08 44.22
C SER A 28 -28.66 72.00 44.44
N ILE A 29 -29.07 71.24 45.45
CA ILE A 29 -30.44 71.27 45.98
C ILE A 29 -30.34 71.98 47.33
N ASP A 30 -30.75 73.25 47.34
CA ASP A 30 -31.20 73.94 48.55
C ASP A 30 -32.50 73.27 49.04
N PRO A 31 -32.66 73.05 50.36
CA PRO A 31 -33.98 72.96 50.96
C PRO A 31 -34.21 74.17 51.87
N GLU A 32 -34.88 75.19 51.32
CA GLU A 32 -35.66 76.15 52.11
C GLU A 32 -36.86 75.40 52.74
N ASP A 33 -36.81 75.33 54.07
CA ASP A 33 -37.92 75.38 55.04
C ASP A 33 -39.35 75.41 54.48
N VAL A 34 -40.02 74.24 54.47
CA VAL A 34 -41.47 74.14 54.73
C VAL A 34 -41.82 72.78 55.36
N GLY A 35 -42.22 72.77 56.63
CA GLY A 35 -43.20 71.80 57.15
C GLY A 35 -42.66 70.61 57.94
N GLY A 36 -42.37 70.83 59.23
CA GLY A 36 -42.06 69.79 60.20
C GLY A 36 -43.24 68.87 60.53
N PHE A 37 -43.50 67.88 59.66
CA PHE A 37 -44.32 66.70 59.98
C PHE A 37 -43.84 65.37 59.32
N ASP A 38 -42.73 65.38 58.56
CA ASP A 38 -42.22 64.21 57.80
C ASP A 38 -40.85 63.66 58.28
N SER A 39 -40.32 64.12 59.42
CA SER A 39 -39.00 63.71 59.92
C SER A 39 -38.88 62.21 60.23
N GLU A 40 -39.99 61.51 60.48
CA GLU A 40 -39.99 60.06 60.68
C GLU A 40 -39.92 59.30 59.34
N ALA A 41 -40.62 59.77 58.30
CA ALA A 41 -40.65 59.11 56.99
C ALA A 41 -39.30 59.19 56.25
N GLU A 42 -38.59 60.31 56.41
CA GLU A 42 -37.26 60.51 55.85
C GLU A 42 -36.19 59.68 56.58
N ASN A 43 -36.30 59.57 57.91
CA ASN A 43 -35.43 58.71 58.72
C ASN A 43 -35.64 57.23 58.38
N ASP A 44 -36.88 56.80 58.19
CA ASP A 44 -37.22 55.46 57.73
C ASP A 44 -36.67 55.14 56.32
N ALA A 45 -36.66 56.13 55.41
CA ALA A 45 -36.05 55.98 54.09
C ALA A 45 -34.52 55.85 54.17
N ALA A 46 -33.87 56.61 55.06
CA ALA A 46 -32.43 56.51 55.31
C ALA A 46 -32.05 55.14 55.92
N ILE A 47 -32.85 54.62 56.86
CA ILE A 47 -32.67 53.29 57.45
C ILE A 47 -32.81 52.20 56.39
N ARG A 48 -33.84 52.27 55.52
CA ARG A 48 -33.99 51.32 54.40
C ARG A 48 -32.79 51.35 53.46
N ARG A 49 -32.29 52.53 53.10
CA ARG A 49 -31.12 52.68 52.22
C ARG A 49 -29.87 52.07 52.86
N ARG A 50 -29.66 52.30 54.17
CA ARG A 50 -28.55 51.68 54.92
C ARG A 50 -28.65 50.16 54.91
N ASN A 51 -29.83 49.60 55.17
CA ASN A 51 -30.03 48.15 55.17
C ASN A 51 -29.75 47.53 53.79
N VAL A 52 -30.17 48.19 52.69
CA VAL A 52 -29.89 47.72 51.32
C VAL A 52 -28.38 47.74 51.04
N LEU A 53 -27.67 48.79 51.46
CA LEU A 53 -26.21 48.88 51.29
C LEU A 53 -25.47 47.82 52.12
N GLU A 54 -25.93 47.55 53.34
CA GLU A 54 -25.39 46.49 54.18
C GLU A 54 -25.60 45.11 53.54
N HIS A 55 -26.80 44.85 53.00
CA HIS A 55 -27.07 43.63 52.23
C HIS A 55 -26.21 43.51 50.98
N LEU A 56 -26.00 44.58 50.22
CA LEU A 56 -25.11 44.56 49.05
C LEU A 56 -23.67 44.28 49.45
N CYS A 57 -23.20 44.86 50.56
CA CYS A 57 -21.86 44.61 51.08
C CYS A 57 -21.68 43.15 51.51
N LEU A 58 -22.71 42.54 52.12
CA LEU A 58 -22.70 41.10 52.45
C LEU A 58 -22.62 40.24 51.18
N ILE A 59 -23.42 40.56 50.16
CA ILE A 59 -23.39 39.84 48.88
C ILE A 59 -22.02 39.98 48.21
N GLU A 60 -21.44 41.17 48.19
CA GLU A 60 -20.09 41.38 47.65
C GLU A 60 -19.05 40.54 48.39
N LYS A 61 -19.11 40.52 49.73
CA LYS A 61 -18.21 39.71 50.53
C LYS A 61 -18.34 38.21 50.20
N GLU A 62 -19.56 37.69 50.13
CA GLU A 62 -19.82 36.30 49.75
C GLU A 62 -19.31 36.00 48.34
N PHE A 63 -19.47 36.95 47.40
CA PHE A 63 -18.97 36.81 46.04
C PHE A 63 -17.43 36.76 45.99
N PHE A 64 -16.75 37.62 46.77
CA PHE A 64 -15.29 37.57 46.88
C PHE A 64 -14.81 36.24 47.44
N GLU A 65 -15.43 35.75 48.52
CA GLU A 65 -15.09 34.47 49.14
C GLU A 65 -15.31 33.29 48.17
N LEU A 66 -16.43 33.28 47.44
CA LEU A 66 -16.73 32.24 46.45
C LEU A 66 -15.73 32.25 45.30
N ARG A 67 -15.38 33.44 44.82
CA ARG A 67 -14.42 33.62 43.72
C ARG A 67 -13.02 33.15 44.14
N ASP A 68 -12.58 33.51 45.34
CA ASP A 68 -11.28 33.10 45.86
C ASP A 68 -11.24 31.58 46.08
N HIS A 69 -12.32 30.98 46.61
CA HIS A 69 -12.45 29.53 46.72
C HIS A 69 -12.36 28.83 45.34
N LEU A 70 -13.05 29.36 44.33
CA LEU A 70 -12.99 28.84 42.96
C LEU A 70 -11.56 28.89 42.40
N PHE A 71 -10.84 30.00 42.61
CA PHE A 71 -9.46 30.11 42.15
C PHE A 71 -8.52 29.14 42.87
N ILE A 72 -8.68 28.94 44.17
CA ILE A 72 -7.92 27.95 44.93
C ILE A 72 -8.20 26.54 44.42
N GLU A 73 -9.46 26.19 44.17
CA GLU A 73 -9.84 24.90 43.63
C GLU A 73 -9.21 24.67 42.24
N LYS A 74 -9.28 25.67 41.36
CA LYS A 74 -8.67 25.61 40.02
C LYS A 74 -7.15 25.51 40.07
N ALA A 75 -6.50 26.28 40.93
CA ALA A 75 -5.05 26.17 41.14
C ALA A 75 -4.66 24.76 41.61
N SER A 76 -5.40 24.20 42.58
CA SER A 76 -5.16 22.84 43.08
C SER A 76 -5.37 21.76 42.00
N ALA A 77 -6.31 21.98 41.09
CA ALA A 77 -6.58 21.06 39.99
C ALA A 77 -5.43 21.06 38.98
N ILE A 78 -4.93 22.24 38.64
CA ILE A 78 -3.77 22.41 37.75
C ILE A 78 -2.51 21.82 38.39
N GLU A 79 -2.27 22.05 39.68
CA GLU A 79 -1.12 21.45 40.39
C GLU A 79 -1.18 19.91 40.37
N ARG A 80 -2.36 19.32 40.61
CA ARG A 80 -2.56 17.87 40.48
C ARG A 80 -2.29 17.37 39.06
N GLU A 81 -2.72 18.10 38.05
CA GLU A 81 -2.46 17.75 36.65
C GLU A 81 -0.96 17.79 36.33
N ILE A 82 -0.26 18.84 36.77
CA ILE A 82 1.20 18.95 36.65
C ILE A 82 1.92 17.79 37.37
N GLU A 83 1.43 17.39 38.54
CA GLU A 83 1.97 16.21 39.23
C GLU A 83 1.77 14.91 38.45
N LEU A 84 0.60 14.71 37.86
CA LEU A 84 0.33 13.52 37.04
C LEU A 84 1.18 13.51 35.77
N VAL A 85 1.34 14.65 35.10
CA VAL A 85 2.20 14.79 33.92
C VAL A 85 3.66 14.56 34.27
N SER A 86 4.16 15.15 35.38
CA SER A 86 5.55 14.97 35.81
C SER A 86 5.86 13.54 36.26
N LYS A 87 4.90 12.83 36.85
CA LYS A 87 4.99 11.40 37.16
C LYS A 87 4.81 10.52 35.91
N GLY A 88 4.36 11.08 34.80
CA GLY A 88 4.09 10.37 33.55
C GLY A 88 2.84 9.48 33.60
N THR A 89 1.99 9.62 34.61
CA THR A 89 0.74 8.86 34.81
C THR A 89 -0.50 9.68 34.45
N HIS A 90 -0.35 10.65 33.55
CA HIS A 90 -1.48 11.41 33.04
C HIS A 90 -2.30 10.53 32.06
N PRO A 91 -3.63 10.43 32.20
CA PRO A 91 -4.45 9.54 31.38
C PRO A 91 -4.31 9.82 29.87
N ASP A 92 -4.24 11.10 29.47
CA ASP A 92 -4.04 11.44 28.06
C ASP A 92 -2.68 10.96 27.53
N LEU A 93 -1.65 10.83 28.38
CA LEU A 93 -0.36 10.28 27.97
C LEU A 93 -0.46 8.75 27.75
N ASP A 94 -1.17 8.05 28.66
CA ASP A 94 -1.41 6.61 28.53
C ASP A 94 -2.20 6.29 27.26
N ASP A 95 -3.28 7.03 26.99
CA ASP A 95 -4.07 6.87 25.77
C ASP A 95 -3.22 7.12 24.51
N ASN A 96 -2.36 8.13 24.52
CA ASN A 96 -1.45 8.41 23.41
C ASN A 96 -0.40 7.32 23.23
N LEU A 97 0.12 6.76 24.32
CA LEU A 97 1.07 5.66 24.30
C LEU A 97 0.43 4.39 23.71
N ASP A 98 -0.78 4.04 24.14
CA ASP A 98 -1.53 2.90 23.61
C ASP A 98 -1.81 3.04 22.11
N ASN A 99 -2.21 4.24 21.68
CA ASN A 99 -2.37 4.55 20.26
C ASN A 99 -1.05 4.39 19.48
N LEU A 100 0.09 4.79 20.07
CA LEU A 100 1.40 4.63 19.45
C LEU A 100 1.81 3.15 19.36
N LEU A 101 1.55 2.36 20.40
CA LEU A 101 1.79 0.92 20.42
C LEU A 101 0.95 0.19 19.39
N LEU A 102 -0.33 0.57 19.24
CA LEU A 102 -1.22 0.03 18.22
C LEU A 102 -0.72 0.37 16.81
N ARG A 103 -0.31 1.61 16.56
CA ARG A 103 0.29 1.99 15.26
C ARG A 103 1.56 1.21 14.96
N ARG A 104 2.39 0.96 15.98
CA ARG A 104 3.60 0.16 15.86
C ARG A 104 3.28 -1.29 15.50
N SER A 105 2.32 -1.92 16.18
CA SER A 105 1.92 -3.30 15.91
C SER A 105 1.32 -3.43 14.51
N ASP A 106 0.49 -2.49 14.07
CA ASP A 106 -0.07 -2.45 12.71
C ASP A 106 1.00 -2.30 11.64
N LYS A 107 2.02 -1.46 11.89
CA LYS A 107 3.15 -1.31 10.97
C LYS A 107 3.95 -2.60 10.86
N LEU A 108 4.20 -3.26 11.98
CA LEU A 108 4.94 -4.53 12.03
C LEU A 108 4.17 -5.66 11.34
N ALA A 109 2.86 -5.76 11.57
CA ALA A 109 1.98 -6.73 10.92
C ALA A 109 1.99 -6.54 9.39
N ARG A 110 1.84 -5.29 8.92
CA ARG A 110 1.93 -4.97 7.49
C ARG A 110 3.29 -5.34 6.89
N ALA A 111 4.38 -5.06 7.59
CA ALA A 111 5.72 -5.43 7.14
C ALA A 111 5.89 -6.95 7.03
N LEU A 112 5.39 -7.72 8.00
CA LEU A 112 5.42 -9.18 7.96
C LEU A 112 4.57 -9.74 6.81
N HIS A 113 3.36 -9.21 6.60
CA HIS A 113 2.52 -9.61 5.46
C HIS A 113 3.20 -9.33 4.13
N TRP A 114 3.83 -8.16 3.99
CA TRP A 114 4.57 -7.80 2.78
C TRP A 114 5.76 -8.72 2.53
N TYR A 115 6.52 -9.02 3.58
CA TYR A 115 7.64 -9.96 3.51
C TYR A 115 7.19 -11.36 3.05
N ASN A 116 6.14 -11.90 3.69
CA ASN A 116 5.60 -13.21 3.33
C ASN A 116 5.04 -13.25 1.91
N TYR A 117 4.36 -12.19 1.49
CA TYR A 117 3.87 -12.05 0.12
C TYR A 117 5.02 -12.08 -0.88
N ARG A 118 6.09 -11.32 -0.63
CA ARG A 118 7.26 -11.27 -1.49
C ARG A 118 7.97 -12.62 -1.59
N LEU A 119 8.17 -13.29 -0.46
CA LEU A 119 8.74 -14.63 -0.44
C LEU A 119 7.93 -15.61 -1.29
N ARG A 120 6.60 -15.59 -1.14
CA ARG A 120 5.70 -16.44 -1.93
C ARG A 120 5.73 -16.10 -3.43
N LYS A 121 5.83 -14.81 -3.76
CA LYS A 121 5.96 -14.36 -5.15
C LYS A 121 7.26 -14.88 -5.76
N GLU A 122 8.38 -14.75 -5.07
CA GLU A 122 9.69 -15.24 -5.53
C GLU A 122 9.67 -16.76 -5.73
N GLU A 123 9.04 -17.52 -4.82
CA GLU A 123 8.86 -18.96 -4.98
C GLU A 123 8.04 -19.33 -6.23
N ILE A 124 6.95 -18.61 -6.50
CA ILE A 124 6.13 -18.85 -7.70
C ILE A 124 6.93 -18.58 -8.98
N VAL A 125 7.72 -17.50 -9.00
CA VAL A 125 8.58 -17.16 -10.13
C VAL A 125 9.64 -18.23 -10.34
N TYR A 126 10.33 -18.64 -9.27
CA TYR A 126 11.32 -19.71 -9.30
C TYR A 126 10.74 -21.02 -9.87
N GLN A 127 9.58 -21.46 -9.38
CA GLN A 127 8.92 -22.66 -9.91
C GLN A 127 8.54 -22.54 -11.38
N ALA A 128 8.10 -21.36 -11.82
CA ALA A 128 7.78 -21.11 -13.22
C ALA A 128 9.03 -21.16 -14.11
N GLU A 129 10.15 -20.61 -13.65
CA GLU A 129 11.44 -20.68 -14.33
C GLU A 129 11.94 -22.11 -14.45
N CYS A 130 11.90 -22.90 -13.37
CA CYS A 130 12.26 -24.31 -13.42
C CYS A 130 11.41 -25.10 -14.43
N ARG A 131 10.10 -24.84 -14.49
CA ARG A 131 9.22 -25.50 -15.48
C ARG A 131 9.58 -25.11 -16.91
N THR A 132 9.89 -23.83 -17.15
CA THR A 132 10.30 -23.34 -18.47
C THR A 132 11.62 -23.99 -18.89
N ILE A 133 12.63 -23.99 -18.02
CA ILE A 133 13.93 -24.61 -18.29
C ILE A 133 13.78 -26.11 -18.61
N ASN A 134 12.97 -26.83 -17.84
CA ASN A 134 12.73 -28.26 -18.09
C ASN A 134 11.99 -28.50 -19.42
N ALA A 135 11.01 -27.66 -19.75
CA ALA A 135 10.31 -27.74 -21.03
C ALA A 135 11.26 -27.47 -22.21
N ASP A 136 12.14 -26.48 -22.09
CA ASP A 136 13.15 -26.15 -23.10
C ASP A 136 14.16 -27.29 -23.28
N PHE A 137 14.59 -27.91 -22.19
CA PHE A 137 15.44 -29.11 -22.24
C PHE A 137 14.76 -30.26 -22.98
N ASP A 138 13.51 -30.58 -22.64
CA ASP A 138 12.75 -31.65 -23.30
C ASP A 138 12.53 -31.37 -24.78
N ASN A 139 12.25 -30.12 -25.14
CA ASN A 139 12.09 -29.68 -26.53
C ASN A 139 13.40 -29.78 -27.31
N SER A 140 14.52 -29.38 -26.71
CA SER A 140 15.86 -29.50 -27.30
C SER A 140 16.24 -30.97 -27.51
N TYR A 141 15.98 -31.82 -26.52
CA TYR A 141 16.23 -33.26 -26.59
C TYR A 141 15.39 -33.92 -27.70
N LYS A 142 14.08 -33.63 -27.77
CA LYS A 142 13.21 -34.12 -28.84
C LYS A 142 13.68 -33.63 -30.21
N GLY A 143 14.01 -32.35 -30.34
CA GLY A 143 14.53 -31.79 -31.59
C GLY A 143 15.84 -32.44 -32.04
N ALA A 144 16.75 -32.76 -31.12
CA ALA A 144 17.99 -33.48 -31.44
C ALA A 144 17.71 -34.93 -31.88
N ARG A 145 16.77 -35.62 -31.21
CA ARG A 145 16.35 -36.96 -31.58
C ARG A 145 15.68 -37.00 -32.95
N ASP A 146 14.79 -36.06 -33.24
CA ASP A 146 14.07 -36.00 -34.51
C ASP A 146 15.03 -35.73 -35.68
N LYS A 147 16.02 -34.83 -35.49
CA LYS A 147 17.11 -34.62 -36.47
C LYS A 147 17.91 -35.89 -36.74
N LEU A 148 18.23 -36.68 -35.70
CA LEU A 148 18.94 -37.95 -35.89
C LEU A 148 18.08 -38.95 -36.69
N LEU A 149 16.80 -39.05 -36.39
CA LEU A 149 15.88 -39.93 -37.12
C LEU A 149 15.70 -39.49 -38.57
N GLU A 150 15.63 -38.19 -38.83
CA GLU A 150 15.60 -37.61 -40.18
C GLU A 150 16.86 -37.96 -40.97
N HIS A 151 18.06 -37.79 -40.38
CA HIS A 151 19.32 -38.19 -41.01
C HIS A 151 19.37 -39.68 -41.36
N LEU A 152 18.85 -40.56 -40.49
CA LEU A 152 18.79 -42.00 -40.75
C LEU A 152 17.78 -42.33 -41.87
N ALA A 153 16.63 -41.65 -41.90
CA ALA A 153 15.63 -41.82 -42.95
C ALA A 153 16.17 -41.36 -44.31
N ASP A 154 16.87 -40.23 -44.35
CA ASP A 154 17.55 -39.72 -45.54
C ASP A 154 18.66 -40.66 -46.01
N ALA A 155 19.49 -41.17 -45.11
CA ALA A 155 20.53 -42.14 -45.45
C ALA A 155 19.93 -43.43 -46.03
N ARG A 156 18.83 -43.92 -45.44
CA ARG A 156 18.10 -45.07 -45.97
C ARG A 156 17.53 -44.79 -47.36
N ARG A 157 16.89 -43.62 -47.56
CA ARG A 157 16.35 -43.22 -48.86
C ARG A 157 17.44 -43.15 -49.93
N ARG A 158 18.59 -42.56 -49.61
CA ARG A 158 19.76 -42.52 -50.51
C ARG A 158 20.23 -43.91 -50.90
N LEU A 159 20.33 -44.84 -49.94
CA LEU A 159 20.71 -46.23 -50.23
C LEU A 159 19.68 -46.95 -51.11
N ASP A 160 18.39 -46.71 -50.89
CA ASP A 160 17.33 -47.28 -51.73
C ASP A 160 17.37 -46.69 -53.15
N ASP A 161 17.60 -45.38 -53.28
CA ASP A 161 17.79 -44.69 -54.56
C ASP A 161 19.05 -45.21 -55.30
N GLU A 162 20.16 -45.43 -54.58
CA GLU A 162 21.39 -46.03 -55.11
C GLU A 162 21.18 -47.48 -55.56
N ARG A 163 20.41 -48.27 -54.80
CA ARG A 163 20.07 -49.66 -55.18
C ARG A 163 19.21 -49.72 -56.42
N LEU A 164 18.18 -48.87 -56.51
CA LEU A 164 17.31 -48.78 -57.67
C LEU A 164 18.09 -48.29 -58.90
N SER A 165 18.86 -47.21 -58.74
CA SER A 165 19.70 -46.64 -59.81
C SER A 165 20.80 -47.62 -60.28
N SER A 166 21.43 -48.34 -59.35
CA SER A 166 22.45 -49.36 -59.65
C SER A 166 21.88 -50.56 -60.39
N PHE A 167 20.64 -50.97 -60.10
CA PHE A 167 20.02 -52.14 -60.73
C PHE A 167 19.43 -51.81 -62.10
N ASP A 168 18.95 -50.57 -62.29
CA ASP A 168 18.33 -50.09 -63.54
C ASP A 168 19.36 -49.85 -64.67
N LEU A 169 20.63 -49.58 -64.33
CA LEU A 169 21.71 -49.45 -65.32
C LEU A 169 22.18 -50.79 -65.94
N GLY A 170 21.72 -51.92 -65.40
CA GLY A 170 22.02 -53.27 -65.92
C GLY A 170 20.95 -53.85 -66.85
N VAL A 171 19.81 -53.18 -67.00
CA VAL A 171 18.72 -53.63 -67.89
C VAL A 171 18.85 -52.90 -69.22
N ASP A 172 19.47 -53.59 -70.16
CA ASP A 172 19.58 -53.22 -71.56
C ASP A 172 18.20 -52.82 -72.15
N PRO A 173 18.02 -51.57 -72.61
CA PRO A 173 16.75 -51.07 -73.16
C PRO A 173 16.40 -51.65 -74.54
N THR A 174 17.13 -52.64 -75.05
CA THR A 174 16.77 -53.33 -76.30
C THR A 174 15.68 -54.39 -76.14
N SER A 175 15.24 -54.70 -74.92
CA SER A 175 14.11 -55.62 -74.71
C SER A 175 12.83 -54.88 -74.31
N GLU A 176 11.81 -55.04 -75.16
CA GLU A 176 10.40 -54.79 -74.86
C GLU A 176 9.89 -53.35 -74.99
N SER A 177 9.95 -52.90 -76.25
CA SER A 177 8.82 -52.21 -76.87
C SER A 177 7.51 -52.98 -76.61
N HIS A 178 6.45 -52.24 -76.26
CA HIS A 178 5.04 -52.66 -76.07
C HIS A 178 4.59 -52.83 -74.61
N ASN A 179 4.29 -51.72 -73.93
CA ASN A 179 2.96 -51.51 -73.31
C ASN A 179 2.85 -50.11 -72.69
N ARG A 180 2.60 -49.12 -73.56
CA ARG A 180 2.03 -47.85 -73.14
C ARG A 180 0.54 -48.06 -72.86
N ILE A 181 0.16 -48.24 -71.59
CA ILE A 181 -1.22 -48.00 -71.16
C ILE A 181 -1.16 -47.00 -70.02
N ALA A 182 -1.28 -45.73 -70.38
CA ALA A 182 -1.51 -44.64 -69.45
C ALA A 182 -2.80 -44.91 -68.66
N PRO A 183 -2.79 -44.95 -67.32
CA PRO A 183 -4.04 -45.04 -66.57
C PRO A 183 -4.83 -43.73 -66.73
N PRO A 184 -6.15 -43.78 -66.98
CA PRO A 184 -6.96 -42.58 -67.12
C PRO A 184 -6.96 -41.80 -65.80
N ARG A 185 -6.54 -40.54 -65.87
CA ARG A 185 -6.72 -39.54 -64.81
C ARG A 185 -8.19 -39.50 -64.39
N LYS A 186 -8.51 -40.06 -63.22
CA LYS A 186 -9.81 -39.85 -62.58
C LYS A 186 -9.89 -38.41 -62.10
N LEU A 187 -10.59 -37.59 -62.87
CA LEU A 187 -11.04 -36.26 -62.50
C LEU A 187 -11.92 -36.39 -61.24
N ARG A 188 -11.38 -36.12 -60.04
CA ARG A 188 -12.20 -36.01 -58.83
C ARG A 188 -13.05 -34.75 -58.94
N ARG A 189 -14.36 -34.97 -59.08
CA ARG A 189 -15.43 -33.99 -58.94
C ARG A 189 -15.16 -33.08 -57.73
N ARG A 190 -15.14 -31.77 -57.99
CA ARG A 190 -15.47 -30.74 -57.01
C ARG A 190 -16.92 -30.99 -56.56
N THR A 191 -17.10 -31.38 -55.30
CA THR A 191 -18.32 -31.11 -54.55
C THR A 191 -17.92 -30.32 -53.33
N GLY A 192 -18.56 -29.17 -53.17
CA GLY A 192 -18.11 -28.11 -52.28
C GLY A 192 -18.04 -28.52 -50.81
N SER A 193 -17.12 -27.89 -50.12
CA SER A 193 -17.40 -27.39 -48.78
C SER A 193 -16.83 -26.00 -48.70
N ALA A 194 -17.74 -25.06 -48.44
CA ALA A 194 -17.45 -23.72 -47.97
C ALA A 194 -16.61 -23.74 -46.68
N ASN A 195 -16.13 -22.55 -46.32
CA ASN A 195 -15.41 -22.14 -45.10
C ASN A 195 -13.88 -22.28 -45.10
N MET A 196 -13.24 -21.28 -45.72
CA MET A 196 -12.04 -20.64 -45.15
C MET A 196 -12.30 -19.13 -45.06
N PRO A 197 -12.14 -18.48 -43.90
CA PRO A 197 -12.15 -17.02 -43.81
C PRO A 197 -10.79 -16.42 -44.23
N PRO A 198 -10.78 -15.15 -44.64
CA PRO A 198 -9.62 -14.52 -45.26
C PRO A 198 -8.53 -14.12 -44.26
N ASN A 199 -7.31 -14.24 -44.76
CA ASN A 199 -6.11 -13.55 -44.28
C ASN A 199 -6.22 -12.05 -44.61
N SER A 200 -6.04 -11.17 -43.62
CA SER A 200 -5.69 -9.77 -43.85
C SER A 200 -4.89 -9.22 -42.67
N GLY A 201 -3.58 -9.06 -42.90
CA GLY A 201 -2.81 -8.02 -42.23
C GLY A 201 -2.95 -6.69 -42.97
N SER A 202 -2.58 -5.61 -42.27
CA SER A 202 -2.34 -4.23 -42.77
C SER A 202 -3.55 -3.32 -43.00
N SER A 203 -3.85 -2.44 -42.03
CA SER A 203 -3.61 -0.97 -42.14
C SER A 203 -4.09 -0.19 -40.90
N LEU A 204 -3.49 0.98 -40.70
CA LEU A 204 -3.74 1.96 -39.64
C LEU A 204 -5.18 2.52 -39.58
N THR A 205 -5.46 3.19 -38.44
CA THR A 205 -6.38 4.34 -38.18
C THR A 205 -7.75 4.07 -37.53
N GLY A 206 -7.89 4.58 -36.29
CA GLY A 206 -9.02 5.44 -35.88
C GLY A 206 -10.29 4.81 -35.29
N PRO A 207 -11.04 5.54 -34.42
CA PRO A 207 -11.90 4.98 -33.38
C PRO A 207 -13.41 5.05 -33.70
N ALA A 208 -14.22 4.20 -33.04
CA ALA A 208 -15.48 4.53 -32.35
C ALA A 208 -16.48 3.34 -32.23
N SER A 209 -17.00 3.20 -31.00
CA SER A 209 -18.38 2.87 -30.57
C SER A 209 -19.12 1.56 -30.95
N SER A 210 -19.71 1.02 -29.86
CA SER A 210 -21.07 0.45 -29.65
C SER A 210 -21.38 -1.03 -29.94
N ASP A 211 -21.62 -1.72 -28.82
CA ASP A 211 -22.80 -2.52 -28.41
C ASP A 211 -23.16 -3.91 -28.99
N ALA A 212 -23.25 -4.87 -28.03
CA ALA A 212 -24.23 -5.97 -27.83
C ALA A 212 -24.42 -7.02 -28.97
N SER A 213 -24.53 -8.34 -28.77
CA SER A 213 -24.85 -9.21 -27.63
C SER A 213 -24.64 -10.71 -28.00
N ASP A 214 -24.54 -11.56 -26.99
CA ASP A 214 -24.89 -13.00 -26.90
C ASP A 214 -24.10 -14.13 -27.62
N ASN A 215 -23.21 -14.72 -26.82
CA ASN A 215 -23.22 -16.10 -26.29
C ASN A 215 -23.05 -17.30 -27.25
N LYS A 216 -21.89 -17.99 -27.12
CA LYS A 216 -21.81 -19.47 -27.00
C LYS A 216 -20.42 -19.95 -26.55
N ASN A 217 -20.49 -20.92 -25.67
CA ASN A 217 -19.45 -21.52 -24.83
C ASN A 217 -18.56 -22.51 -25.60
N THR A 218 -17.25 -22.27 -25.74
CA THR A 218 -16.24 -23.33 -25.97
C THR A 218 -14.85 -22.98 -25.42
N LYS A 219 -14.37 -23.84 -24.52
CA LYS A 219 -12.98 -24.01 -24.06
C LYS A 219 -11.91 -23.67 -25.10
N LYS A 220 -11.07 -22.68 -24.80
CA LYS A 220 -9.64 -22.65 -25.14
C LYS A 220 -8.86 -21.96 -24.04
N ARG A 221 -7.97 -22.72 -23.42
CA ARG A 221 -7.05 -22.32 -22.36
C ARG A 221 -5.89 -21.57 -23.01
N VAL A 222 -5.96 -20.25 -23.00
CA VAL A 222 -4.85 -19.34 -23.32
C VAL A 222 -4.37 -18.80 -21.99
N THR A 223 -3.17 -19.17 -21.57
CA THR A 223 -2.46 -18.54 -20.46
C THR A 223 -1.90 -17.20 -20.94
N GLN A 224 -2.78 -16.20 -21.01
CA GLN A 224 -2.38 -14.81 -20.88
C GLN A 224 -2.22 -14.55 -19.37
N GLY A 225 -0.98 -14.28 -18.96
CA GLY A 225 -0.72 -13.77 -17.61
C GLY A 225 -1.42 -12.43 -17.45
N PRO A 226 -1.98 -12.14 -16.26
CA PRO A 226 -2.63 -10.87 -16.03
C PRO A 226 -1.55 -9.77 -16.06
N ALA A 227 -1.63 -8.88 -17.04
CA ALA A 227 -1.07 -7.55 -16.94
C ALA A 227 -1.86 -6.81 -15.85
N ILE A 228 -1.45 -7.01 -14.61
CA ILE A 228 -1.85 -6.15 -13.50
C ILE A 228 -1.02 -4.89 -13.68
N GLU A 229 -1.62 -3.88 -14.30
CA GLU A 229 -1.19 -2.50 -14.15
C GLU A 229 -1.43 -2.08 -12.69
N ASP A 230 -0.58 -2.57 -11.78
CA ASP A 230 -0.46 -2.02 -10.43
C ASP A 230 0.41 -0.78 -10.54
N ARG A 231 -0.24 0.29 -10.99
CA ARG A 231 0.16 1.67 -10.69
C ARG A 231 -0.21 1.96 -9.22
N LEU A 232 0.24 1.09 -8.32
CA LEU A 232 0.13 1.30 -6.88
C LEU A 232 1.34 2.14 -6.46
N VAL A 233 1.10 3.01 -5.49
CA VAL A 233 1.97 4.08 -5.01
C VAL A 233 3.24 3.49 -4.37
N ASP A 234 4.19 3.04 -5.18
CA ASP A 234 5.40 2.32 -4.76
C ASP A 234 6.61 3.23 -4.48
N THR A 235 6.47 4.55 -4.65
CA THR A 235 7.57 5.50 -4.43
C THR A 235 7.73 5.89 -2.97
N ASP A 236 6.66 5.93 -2.19
CA ASP A 236 6.69 6.59 -0.88
C ASP A 236 7.18 5.65 0.23
N ALA A 237 6.79 4.38 0.22
CA ALA A 237 7.25 3.41 1.22
C ALA A 237 8.73 3.02 1.06
N ARG A 238 9.24 2.99 -0.18
CA ARG A 238 10.67 2.80 -0.47
C ARG A 238 11.49 4.04 -0.10
N SER A 239 10.97 5.23 -0.42
CA SER A 239 11.63 6.49 -0.06
C SER A 239 11.74 6.68 1.46
N ASP A 240 10.70 6.30 2.21
CA ASP A 240 10.69 6.42 3.66
C ASP A 240 11.61 5.40 4.35
N ALA A 241 11.70 4.17 3.85
CA ALA A 241 12.65 3.18 4.38
C ALA A 241 14.11 3.60 4.16
N ASP A 242 14.43 4.11 2.96
CA ASP A 242 15.78 4.60 2.64
C ASP A 242 16.11 5.91 3.38
N ARG A 243 15.12 6.79 3.61
CA ARG A 243 15.29 7.99 4.44
C ARG A 243 15.56 7.64 5.90
N VAL A 244 14.83 6.68 6.47
CA VAL A 244 15.03 6.22 7.85
C VAL A 244 16.42 5.59 8.01
N LEU A 245 16.85 4.75 7.07
CA LEU A 245 18.21 4.19 7.08
C LEU A 245 19.29 5.27 6.97
N LYS A 246 19.09 6.28 6.11
CA LYS A 246 20.04 7.39 5.95
C LYS A 246 20.14 8.27 7.20
N ILE A 247 19.03 8.50 7.90
CA ILE A 247 19.00 9.23 9.18
C ILE A 247 19.71 8.44 10.28
N ILE A 248 19.50 7.11 10.34
CA ILE A 248 20.19 6.25 11.31
C ILE A 248 21.70 6.24 11.06
N HIS A 249 22.16 6.22 9.81
CA HIS A 249 23.60 6.25 9.50
C HIS A 249 24.27 7.62 9.69
N GLN A 250 23.52 8.72 9.66
CA GLN A 250 24.06 10.08 9.85
C GLN A 250 24.05 10.55 11.31
N SER A 251 23.31 9.88 12.20
CA SER A 251 23.30 10.21 13.63
C SER A 251 24.55 9.65 14.34
N PRO A 252 25.31 10.45 15.10
CA PRO A 252 26.35 9.93 15.98
C PRO A 252 25.69 9.01 17.02
N GLY A 253 26.01 7.72 16.99
CA GLY A 253 25.38 6.67 17.83
C GLY A 253 24.35 5.77 17.13
N GLY A 254 24.08 5.98 15.83
CA GLY A 254 23.13 5.14 15.09
C GLY A 254 23.52 3.65 14.99
N SER A 255 24.82 3.34 14.98
CA SER A 255 25.34 1.96 15.02
C SER A 255 25.07 1.25 16.36
N GLU A 256 25.01 1.98 17.47
CA GLU A 256 24.68 1.41 18.79
C GLU A 256 23.18 1.09 18.93
N LEU A 257 22.31 1.89 18.31
CA LEU A 257 20.86 1.62 18.28
C LEU A 257 20.50 0.37 17.49
N ILE A 258 21.16 0.13 16.35
CA ILE A 258 20.99 -1.12 15.56
C ILE A 258 21.43 -2.33 16.39
N SER A 259 22.53 -2.19 17.13
CA SER A 259 23.07 -3.25 18.00
C SER A 259 22.18 -3.54 19.21
N ARG A 260 21.54 -2.52 19.80
CA ARG A 260 20.61 -2.67 20.94
C ARG A 260 19.24 -3.22 20.56
N LEU A 261 18.76 -3.00 19.33
CA LEU A 261 17.45 -3.47 18.88
C LEU A 261 17.42 -4.95 18.45
N GLY A 262 18.54 -5.68 18.56
CA GLY A 262 18.59 -7.10 18.21
C GLY A 262 18.36 -7.37 16.72
N LEU A 263 18.43 -6.34 15.87
CA LEU A 263 18.39 -6.44 14.40
C LEU A 263 19.77 -6.81 13.84
N ALA A 264 20.57 -7.55 14.61
CA ALA A 264 21.80 -8.13 14.13
C ALA A 264 21.44 -9.05 12.97
N ILE A 265 21.84 -8.63 11.76
CA ILE A 265 21.83 -9.47 10.57
C ILE A 265 22.52 -10.78 10.98
N PRO A 266 21.84 -11.93 10.92
CA PRO A 266 22.46 -13.20 11.29
C PRO A 266 23.74 -13.34 10.47
N GLU A 267 24.85 -13.49 11.17
CA GLU A 267 26.16 -13.66 10.57
C GLU A 267 26.03 -14.78 9.51
N PRO A 268 26.43 -14.53 8.25
CA PRO A 268 26.25 -15.50 7.19
C PRO A 268 26.92 -16.80 7.62
N ALA A 269 26.12 -17.88 7.70
CA ALA A 269 26.59 -19.18 8.14
C ALA A 269 27.90 -19.53 7.42
N PRO A 270 28.91 -20.05 8.13
CA PRO A 270 30.22 -20.31 7.54
C PRO A 270 30.02 -21.17 6.30
N VAL A 271 30.50 -20.66 5.17
CA VAL A 271 30.45 -21.34 3.88
C VAL A 271 31.15 -22.68 4.06
N VAL A 272 30.36 -23.75 4.15
CA VAL A 272 30.85 -25.13 4.18
C VAL A 272 31.45 -25.39 2.81
N THR A 273 32.77 -25.20 2.72
CA THR A 273 33.52 -25.56 1.53
C THR A 273 33.44 -27.09 1.37
N PRO A 274 32.92 -27.59 0.23
CA PRO A 274 32.82 -29.02 0.01
C PRO A 274 34.23 -29.63 0.00
N ALA A 275 34.42 -30.66 0.81
CA ALA A 275 35.69 -31.38 0.94
C ALA A 275 36.18 -31.86 -0.46
N PRO A 276 37.49 -31.76 -0.75
CA PRO A 276 38.03 -32.17 -2.03
C PRO A 276 37.81 -33.66 -2.26
N THR A 277 36.98 -33.99 -3.25
CA THR A 277 36.78 -35.35 -3.75
C THR A 277 38.13 -35.97 -4.13
N GLN A 278 38.56 -36.97 -3.36
CA GLN A 278 39.74 -37.77 -3.66
C GLN A 278 39.50 -38.55 -4.96
N LYS A 279 40.26 -38.21 -6.00
CA LYS A 279 40.27 -38.95 -7.27
C LYS A 279 40.82 -40.36 -7.01
N SER A 280 39.92 -41.34 -7.03
CA SER A 280 40.24 -42.76 -7.02
C SER A 280 41.12 -43.10 -8.24
N LYS A 281 42.41 -43.37 -7.98
CA LYS A 281 43.32 -43.95 -8.97
C LYS A 281 42.88 -45.39 -9.22
N ARG A 282 42.12 -45.61 -10.29
CA ARG A 282 41.94 -46.96 -10.85
C ARG A 282 43.29 -47.45 -11.38
N SER A 283 43.90 -48.35 -10.62
CA SER A 283 44.94 -49.27 -11.08
C SER A 283 44.39 -50.07 -12.27
N ARG A 284 45.08 -49.97 -13.40
CA ARG A 284 44.94 -50.91 -14.51
C ARG A 284 45.85 -52.10 -14.21
N LEU A 285 45.26 -53.28 -14.16
CA LEU A 285 45.89 -54.57 -14.44
C LEU A 285 45.34 -55.04 -15.78
#